data_AF-A0A2T2TU92-F1
#
_entry.id   AF-A0A2T2TU92-F1
#
_cell.length_a   1.000
_cell.length_b   1.000
_cell.length_c   1.000
_cell.angle_alpha   90.00
_cell.angle_beta   90.00
_cell.angle_gamma   90.00
#
_symmetry.space_group_name_H-M   'P 1'
#
loop_
_entity.id
_entity.type
_entity.pdbx_description
1 polymer ?
#
loop_
_entity_poly.entity_id
_entity_poly.type
_entity_poly.pdbx_seq_one_letter_code
_entity_poly.pdbx_strand_id
1 'polypeptide(L)'
;MQPSPATKPSSAEQAAAPVRSSDASPEVNPITGADIFVRSLEAEGVDVVFGHPGGAVIKIYDAMAQLEPSFRHVLVRHEQGGTHAAEGYAKATGRVGTVLVTSGPGATNTVTGIADANMDSVPLVVFTGQVPTGLIGNDAFQETDTIGVTRSITKHSFLVRDVEELAPT
;
A
#
# COMPACT_ATOMS: atom_id res chain seq x y z
N MET A 1 -4.28 33.03 66.32
CA MET A 1 -5.68 32.65 66.04
C MET A 1 -5.60 31.27 65.39
N GLN A 2 -5.99 30.20 66.10
CA GLN A 2 -7.37 29.71 66.33
C GLN A 2 -7.94 28.94 65.11
N PRO A 3 -8.76 27.88 65.33
CA PRO A 3 -8.35 26.56 64.82
C PRO A 3 -9.33 25.90 63.84
N SER A 4 -8.91 24.74 63.33
CA SER A 4 -9.71 23.78 62.56
C SER A 4 -10.85 23.15 63.38
N PRO A 5 -11.92 22.68 62.70
CA PRO A 5 -12.65 21.48 63.12
C PRO A 5 -12.65 20.37 62.05
N ALA A 6 -12.39 19.13 62.49
CA ALA A 6 -12.92 17.92 61.86
C ALA A 6 -14.41 17.74 62.29
N THR A 7 -15.25 16.82 61.80
CA THR A 7 -15.07 15.55 61.04
C THR A 7 -16.26 15.42 60.04
N LYS A 8 -16.90 14.30 59.63
CA LYS A 8 -16.93 12.84 59.92
C LYS A 8 -17.44 12.11 58.64
N PRO A 9 -17.08 10.85 58.35
CA PRO A 9 -17.38 10.23 57.04
C PRO A 9 -18.70 9.45 56.98
N SER A 10 -19.30 9.41 55.79
CA SER A 10 -20.25 8.41 55.25
C SER A 10 -20.44 8.71 53.76
N SER A 11 -20.73 7.78 52.84
CA SER A 11 -21.04 6.35 52.94
C SER A 11 -20.26 5.56 51.87
N ALA A 12 -20.11 4.25 52.03
CA ALA A 12 -19.71 3.41 50.91
C ALA A 12 -20.92 3.17 49.99
N GLU A 13 -20.87 3.64 48.75
CA GLU A 13 -21.79 3.26 47.70
C GLU A 13 -21.10 2.30 46.73
N GLN A 14 -21.82 1.29 46.25
CA GLN A 14 -21.22 0.03 45.83
C GLN A 14 -20.74 0.05 44.37
N ALA A 15 -19.67 -0.68 44.10
CA ALA A 15 -19.11 -0.80 42.77
C ALA A 15 -20.07 -1.56 41.83
N ALA A 16 -20.80 -0.82 40.99
CA ALA A 16 -21.46 -1.38 39.82
C ALA A 16 -20.38 -1.85 38.83
N ALA A 17 -20.21 -3.17 38.70
CA ALA A 17 -19.30 -3.73 37.71
C ALA A 17 -19.80 -3.36 36.29
N PRO A 18 -18.91 -3.02 35.33
CA PRO A 18 -19.33 -2.71 33.98
C PRO A 18 -19.97 -3.94 33.34
N VAL A 19 -21.22 -3.80 32.92
CA VAL A 19 -21.95 -4.83 32.18
C VAL A 19 -21.21 -5.07 30.87
N ARG A 20 -20.54 -6.24 30.77
CA ARG A 20 -19.93 -6.67 29.51
C ARG A 20 -21.05 -7.04 28.54
N SER A 21 -21.35 -6.16 27.59
CA SER A 21 -22.15 -6.48 26.41
C SER A 21 -21.39 -7.50 25.57
N SER A 22 -21.68 -8.79 25.77
CA SER A 22 -21.00 -9.91 25.11
C SER A 22 -21.34 -10.07 23.64
N ASP A 23 -22.42 -9.44 23.19
CA ASP A 23 -23.04 -9.69 21.88
C ASP A 23 -22.59 -8.66 20.84
N ALA A 24 -21.29 -8.34 20.87
CA ALA A 24 -20.62 -7.79 19.70
C ALA A 24 -20.45 -8.93 18.68
N SER A 25 -21.37 -9.01 17.72
CA SER A 25 -21.14 -9.73 16.46
C SER A 25 -19.75 -9.35 15.93
N PRO A 26 -18.95 -10.29 15.38
CA PRO A 26 -17.66 -9.94 14.82
C PRO A 26 -17.86 -8.90 13.72
N GLU A 27 -17.35 -7.68 13.91
CA GLU A 27 -17.35 -6.68 12.86
C GLU A 27 -16.47 -7.21 11.72
N VAL A 28 -17.13 -7.63 10.65
CA VAL A 28 -16.47 -7.98 9.39
C VAL A 28 -15.99 -6.67 8.79
N ASN A 29 -14.79 -6.24 9.21
CA ASN A 29 -14.09 -5.13 8.60
C ASN A 29 -14.03 -5.40 7.08
N PRO A 30 -14.63 -4.52 6.25
CA PRO A 30 -14.66 -4.74 4.81
C PRO A 30 -13.22 -4.74 4.27
N ILE A 31 -12.89 -5.78 3.51
CA ILE A 31 -11.56 -5.97 2.92
C ILE A 31 -11.25 -4.76 2.04
N THR A 32 -10.16 -4.04 2.32
CA THR A 32 -9.82 -2.84 1.56
C THR A 32 -9.12 -3.20 0.25
N GLY A 33 -9.10 -2.27 -0.72
CA GLY A 33 -8.32 -2.45 -1.94
C GLY A 33 -6.82 -2.69 -1.70
N ALA A 34 -6.28 -2.25 -0.55
CA ALA A 34 -4.91 -2.55 -0.15
C ALA A 34 -4.75 -3.99 0.36
N ASP A 35 -5.73 -4.53 1.08
CA ASP A 35 -5.75 -5.94 1.49
C ASP A 35 -5.91 -6.86 0.29
N ILE A 36 -6.80 -6.51 -0.66
CA ILE A 36 -6.96 -7.20 -1.94
C ILE A 36 -5.62 -7.22 -2.67
N PHE A 37 -4.98 -6.06 -2.85
CA PHE A 37 -3.69 -5.94 -3.53
C PHE A 37 -2.63 -6.87 -2.93
N VAL A 38 -2.42 -6.84 -1.61
CA VAL A 38 -1.41 -7.67 -0.94
C VAL A 38 -1.71 -9.16 -1.11
N ARG A 39 -2.97 -9.58 -0.92
CA ARG A 39 -3.41 -10.98 -1.07
C ARG A 39 -3.29 -11.47 -2.51
N SER A 40 -3.56 -10.62 -3.50
CA SER A 40 -3.40 -10.95 -4.91
C SER A 40 -1.92 -11.17 -5.29
N LEU A 41 -0.98 -10.40 -4.74
CA LEU A 41 0.45 -10.66 -4.96
C LEU A 41 0.91 -12.01 -4.38
N GLU A 42 0.36 -12.43 -3.25
CA GLU A 42 0.62 -13.77 -2.70
C GLU A 42 -0.04 -14.88 -3.55
N ALA A 43 -1.27 -14.67 -4.02
CA ALA A 43 -1.99 -15.63 -4.86
C ALA A 43 -1.32 -15.84 -6.24
N GLU A 44 -0.79 -14.77 -6.84
CA GLU A 44 0.03 -14.82 -8.07
C GLU A 44 1.46 -15.35 -7.81
N GLY A 45 1.83 -15.64 -6.56
CA GLY A 45 3.13 -16.22 -6.21
C GLY A 45 4.31 -15.26 -6.45
N VAL A 46 4.19 -13.99 -6.05
CA VAL A 46 5.32 -13.06 -5.99
C VAL A 46 6.24 -13.45 -4.81
N ASP A 47 7.55 -13.61 -5.04
CA ASP A 47 8.51 -13.85 -3.94
C ASP A 47 9.06 -12.54 -3.34
N VAL A 48 9.20 -11.50 -4.17
CA VAL A 48 9.95 -10.27 -3.84
C VAL A 48 9.28 -9.04 -4.45
N VAL A 49 9.03 -8.03 -3.63
CA VAL A 49 8.54 -6.71 -4.06
C VAL A 49 9.61 -5.67 -3.77
N PHE A 50 10.13 -5.02 -4.82
CA PHE A 50 11.10 -3.93 -4.71
C PHE A 50 10.33 -2.61 -4.62
N GLY A 51 10.48 -1.84 -3.54
CA GLY A 51 9.60 -0.68 -3.37
C GLY A 51 10.14 0.48 -2.54
N HIS A 52 9.56 1.64 -2.82
CA HIS A 52 9.80 2.88 -2.11
C HIS A 52 8.46 3.49 -1.65
N PRO A 53 8.25 3.66 -0.33
CA PRO A 53 6.99 4.18 0.20
C PRO A 53 6.79 5.66 -0.11
N GLY A 54 5.52 6.08 -0.11
CA GLY A 54 5.09 7.47 -0.21
C GLY A 54 3.57 7.59 -0.07
N GLY A 55 3.06 8.82 -0.03
CA GLY A 55 1.69 9.11 0.40
C GLY A 55 0.60 8.35 -0.37
N ALA A 56 0.74 8.21 -1.69
CA ALA A 56 -0.28 7.58 -2.54
C ALA A 56 -0.33 6.05 -2.41
N VAL A 57 0.67 5.40 -1.80
CA VAL A 57 0.71 3.95 -1.56
C VAL A 57 0.78 3.58 -0.07
N ILE A 58 0.67 4.55 0.84
CA ILE A 58 0.88 4.31 2.27
C ILE A 58 -0.07 3.25 2.83
N LYS A 59 -1.29 3.13 2.31
CA LYS A 59 -2.25 2.09 2.71
C LYS A 59 -1.89 0.67 2.27
N ILE A 60 -1.13 0.51 1.18
CA ILE A 60 -0.56 -0.78 0.80
C ILE A 60 0.56 -1.16 1.77
N TYR A 61 1.40 -0.20 2.18
CA TYR A 61 2.42 -0.42 3.21
C TYR A 61 1.83 -0.70 4.61
N ASP A 62 0.74 -0.02 5.00
CA ASP A 62 -0.02 -0.33 6.21
C ASP A 62 -0.56 -1.77 6.16
N ALA A 63 -1.19 -2.19 5.04
CA ALA A 63 -1.72 -3.54 4.87
C ALA A 63 -0.62 -4.61 4.88
N MET A 64 0.50 -4.40 4.21
CA MET A 64 1.67 -5.29 4.27
C MET A 64 2.18 -5.48 5.71
N ALA A 65 2.17 -4.43 6.52
CA ALA A 65 2.60 -4.49 7.92
C ALA A 65 1.56 -5.14 8.87
N GLN A 66 0.31 -5.30 8.43
CA GLN A 66 -0.77 -5.94 9.19
C GLN A 66 -1.01 -7.40 8.78
N LEU A 67 -0.78 -7.72 7.50
CA LEU A 67 -1.00 -9.06 6.94
C LEU A 67 0.24 -9.96 6.98
N GLU A 68 1.44 -9.39 7.18
CA GLU A 68 2.74 -10.07 7.18
C GLU A 68 2.88 -11.09 6.01
N PRO A 69 2.72 -10.63 4.75
CA PRO A 69 2.69 -11.52 3.59
C PRO A 69 4.01 -12.27 3.40
N SER A 70 3.91 -13.45 2.80
CA SER A 70 5.02 -14.37 2.53
C SER A 70 6.09 -13.80 1.56
N PHE A 71 5.75 -12.78 0.77
CA PHE A 71 6.70 -12.10 -0.11
C PHE A 71 7.64 -11.15 0.62
N ARG A 72 8.92 -11.14 0.25
CA ARG A 72 9.91 -10.25 0.86
C ARG A 72 9.86 -8.86 0.25
N HIS A 73 9.45 -7.85 1.02
CA HIS A 73 9.68 -6.46 0.61
C HIS A 73 11.17 -6.09 0.65
N VAL A 74 11.66 -5.40 -0.38
CA VAL A 74 13.00 -4.82 -0.45
C VAL A 74 12.85 -3.30 -0.53
N LEU A 75 13.15 -2.62 0.59
CA LEU A 75 13.15 -1.16 0.65
C LEU A 75 14.35 -0.60 -0.13
N VAL A 76 14.06 0.05 -1.25
CA VAL A 76 15.07 0.67 -2.11
C VAL A 76 15.34 2.12 -1.68
N ARG A 77 16.40 2.73 -2.24
CA ARG A 77 16.78 4.14 -1.95
C ARG A 77 16.56 5.11 -3.11
N HIS A 78 16.13 4.58 -4.26
CA HIS A 78 15.65 5.32 -5.42
C HIS A 78 14.82 4.35 -6.27
N GLU A 79 13.70 4.79 -6.82
CA GLU A 79 12.75 3.92 -7.53
C GLU A 79 13.37 3.35 -8.82
N GLN A 80 14.21 4.12 -9.52
CA GLN A 80 14.97 3.62 -10.67
C GLN A 80 15.85 2.42 -10.29
N GLY A 81 16.53 2.50 -9.14
CA GLY A 81 17.38 1.42 -8.63
C GLY A 81 16.56 0.19 -8.22
N GLY A 82 15.33 0.39 -7.73
CA GLY A 82 14.39 -0.70 -7.49
C GLY A 82 13.85 -1.35 -8.76
N THR A 83 13.65 -0.55 -9.81
CA THR A 83 13.15 -1.03 -11.11
C THR A 83 14.20 -1.93 -11.77
N HIS A 84 15.46 -1.49 -11.86
CA HIS A 84 16.55 -2.34 -12.35
C HIS A 84 16.88 -3.52 -11.42
N ALA A 85 16.62 -3.42 -10.11
CA ALA A 85 16.77 -4.56 -9.19
C ALA A 85 15.69 -5.64 -9.42
N ALA A 86 14.44 -5.24 -9.69
CA ALA A 86 13.36 -6.15 -10.05
C ALA A 86 13.58 -6.79 -11.43
N GLU A 87 14.08 -6.01 -12.39
CA GLU A 87 14.52 -6.47 -13.71
C GLU A 87 15.68 -7.48 -13.62
N GLY A 88 16.70 -7.18 -12.81
CA GLY A 88 17.82 -8.09 -12.54
C GLY A 88 17.39 -9.38 -11.83
N TYR A 89 16.44 -9.29 -10.89
CA TYR A 89 15.80 -10.45 -10.27
C TYR A 89 15.03 -11.30 -11.31
N ALA A 90 14.31 -10.67 -12.24
CA ALA A 90 13.60 -11.37 -13.30
C ALA A 90 14.58 -12.09 -14.26
N LYS A 91 15.63 -11.38 -14.71
CA LYS A 91 16.73 -11.95 -15.52
C LYS A 91 17.43 -13.12 -14.83
N ALA A 92 17.58 -13.09 -13.49
CA ALA A 92 18.27 -14.12 -12.72
C ALA A 92 17.41 -15.33 -12.30
N THR A 93 16.07 -15.17 -12.20
CA THR A 93 15.17 -16.21 -11.68
C THR A 93 14.17 -16.76 -12.69
N GLY A 94 13.92 -16.04 -13.79
CA GLY A 94 12.82 -16.34 -14.72
C GLY A 94 11.42 -16.00 -14.18
N ARG A 95 11.31 -15.41 -12.99
CA ARG A 95 10.04 -14.96 -12.39
C ARG A 95 9.78 -13.49 -12.73
N VAL A 96 8.55 -13.02 -12.52
CA VAL A 96 8.17 -11.63 -12.78
C VAL A 96 8.79 -10.69 -11.74
N GLY A 97 9.52 -9.67 -12.19
CA GLY A 97 10.01 -8.60 -11.32
C GLY A 97 8.85 -7.70 -10.87
N THR A 98 8.67 -7.52 -9.57
CA THR A 98 7.56 -6.72 -9.03
C THR A 98 8.06 -5.46 -8.33
N VAL A 99 7.53 -4.30 -8.72
CA VAL A 99 7.91 -2.98 -8.19
C VAL A 99 6.70 -2.28 -7.57
N LEU A 100 6.87 -1.59 -6.43
CA LEU A 100 5.83 -0.79 -5.77
C LEU A 100 6.35 0.61 -5.39
N VAL A 101 5.75 1.66 -5.94
CA VAL A 101 6.18 3.07 -5.74
C VAL A 101 5.01 4.04 -5.59
N THR A 102 5.27 5.20 -4.99
CA THR A 102 4.27 6.29 -4.88
C THR A 102 3.98 6.98 -6.23
N SER A 103 2.96 7.84 -6.25
CA SER A 103 2.59 8.67 -7.41
C SER A 103 3.66 9.71 -7.78
N GLY A 104 3.44 10.42 -8.89
CA GLY A 104 4.24 11.57 -9.32
C GLY A 104 5.73 11.22 -9.44
N PRO A 105 6.62 11.82 -8.62
CA PRO A 105 8.07 11.58 -8.71
C PRO A 105 8.44 10.10 -8.58
N GLY A 106 7.75 9.33 -7.72
CA GLY A 106 8.02 7.90 -7.53
C GLY A 106 7.74 7.10 -8.80
N ALA A 107 6.61 7.38 -9.45
CA ALA A 107 6.25 6.81 -10.74
C ALA A 107 7.23 7.22 -11.85
N THR A 108 7.55 8.52 -12.00
CA THR A 108 8.46 9.00 -13.05
C THR A 108 9.88 8.47 -12.90
N ASN A 109 10.34 8.21 -11.67
CA ASN A 109 11.66 7.62 -11.42
C ASN A 109 11.79 6.16 -11.91
N THR A 110 10.69 5.45 -12.20
CA THR A 110 10.73 4.08 -12.76
C THR A 110 10.92 4.05 -14.28
N VAL A 111 10.67 5.16 -14.99
CA VAL A 111 10.57 5.24 -16.46
C VAL A 111 11.77 4.63 -17.19
N THR A 112 12.99 4.89 -16.72
CA THR A 112 14.22 4.34 -17.33
C THR A 112 14.26 2.82 -17.25
N GLY A 113 13.94 2.23 -16.09
CA GLY A 113 13.95 0.77 -15.91
C GLY A 113 12.76 0.07 -16.58
N ILE A 114 11.61 0.75 -16.71
CA ILE A 114 10.50 0.28 -17.54
C ILE A 114 10.94 0.20 -19.01
N ALA A 115 11.59 1.23 -19.53
CA ALA A 115 12.08 1.26 -20.91
C ALA A 115 13.14 0.18 -21.18
N ASP A 116 14.10 0.01 -20.27
CA ASP A 116 15.17 -1.00 -20.34
C ASP A 116 14.57 -2.41 -20.37
N ALA A 117 13.72 -2.74 -19.39
CA ALA A 117 13.02 -4.02 -19.31
C ALA A 117 12.15 -4.31 -20.55
N ASN A 118 11.47 -3.29 -21.10
CA ASN A 118 10.62 -3.44 -22.28
C ASN A 118 11.43 -3.63 -23.58
N MET A 119 12.64 -3.07 -23.69
CA MET A 119 13.55 -3.32 -24.81
C MET A 119 14.19 -4.72 -24.73
N ASP A 120 14.63 -5.13 -23.54
CA ASP A 120 15.21 -6.46 -23.29
C ASP A 120 14.17 -7.60 -23.17
N SER A 121 12.87 -7.28 -23.31
CA SER A 121 11.75 -8.24 -23.19
C SER A 121 11.67 -8.96 -21.83
N VAL A 122 12.03 -8.26 -20.75
CA VAL A 122 12.05 -8.77 -19.37
C VAL A 122 10.64 -8.72 -18.74
N PRO A 123 10.18 -9.78 -18.05
CA PRO A 123 8.89 -9.75 -17.35
C PRO A 123 8.96 -8.86 -16.09
N LEU A 124 8.38 -7.67 -16.19
CA LEU A 124 8.32 -6.67 -15.12
C LEU A 124 6.87 -6.17 -14.93
N VAL A 125 6.43 -6.01 -13.68
CA VAL A 125 5.18 -5.34 -13.31
C VAL A 125 5.50 -4.22 -12.33
N VAL A 126 5.07 -3.00 -12.65
CA VAL A 126 5.32 -1.79 -11.85
C VAL A 126 3.99 -1.23 -11.35
N PHE A 127 3.78 -1.30 -10.05
CA PHE A 127 2.63 -0.71 -9.37
C PHE A 127 2.98 0.70 -8.89
N THR A 128 2.26 1.70 -9.39
CA THR A 128 2.42 3.10 -9.00
C THR A 128 1.17 3.60 -8.29
N GLY A 129 1.32 4.28 -7.15
CA GLY A 129 0.22 5.05 -6.58
C GLY A 129 -0.29 6.15 -7.52
N GLN A 130 -1.49 6.64 -7.28
CA GLN A 130 -2.07 7.80 -7.97
C GLN A 130 -2.83 8.67 -6.96
N VAL A 131 -3.08 9.93 -7.32
CA VAL A 131 -4.02 10.78 -6.57
C VAL A 131 -5.44 10.20 -6.58
N PRO A 132 -6.30 10.51 -5.58
CA PRO A 132 -7.70 10.09 -5.58
C PRO A 132 -8.41 10.40 -6.90
N THR A 133 -9.27 9.49 -7.38
CA THR A 133 -9.85 9.54 -8.73
C THR A 133 -10.58 10.85 -9.06
N GLY A 134 -11.28 11.43 -8.09
CA GLY A 134 -11.95 12.73 -8.22
C GLY A 134 -11.03 13.96 -8.25
N LEU A 135 -9.72 13.80 -8.07
CA LEU A 135 -8.70 14.85 -8.23
C LEU A 135 -7.92 14.75 -9.54
N ILE A 136 -8.06 13.67 -10.32
CA ILE A 136 -7.35 13.50 -11.59
C ILE A 136 -7.78 14.57 -12.60
N GLY A 137 -6.80 15.25 -13.21
CA GLY A 137 -6.97 16.37 -14.14
C GLY A 137 -7.06 17.75 -13.48
N ASN A 138 -6.65 17.90 -12.20
CA ASN A 138 -6.79 19.14 -11.44
C ASN A 138 -5.46 19.68 -10.86
N ASP A 139 -4.33 19.31 -11.48
CA ASP A 139 -2.97 19.67 -11.05
C ASP A 139 -2.69 19.33 -9.57
N ALA A 140 -3.16 18.16 -9.12
CA ALA A 140 -3.11 17.77 -7.72
C ALA A 140 -1.68 17.44 -7.24
N PHE A 141 -1.45 17.53 -5.93
CA PHE A 141 -0.12 17.28 -5.34
C PHE A 141 0.38 15.86 -5.64
N GLN A 142 1.53 15.77 -6.31
CA GLN A 142 2.12 14.52 -6.82
C GLN A 142 1.20 13.74 -7.78
N GLU A 143 0.32 14.44 -8.50
CA GLU A 143 -0.32 13.92 -9.71
C GLU A 143 0.69 13.83 -10.87
N THR A 144 0.54 12.82 -11.72
CA THR A 144 1.20 12.71 -13.03
C THR A 144 0.40 11.74 -13.91
N ASP A 145 0.31 11.99 -15.21
CA ASP A 145 -0.20 11.03 -16.19
C ASP A 145 0.82 9.90 -16.44
N THR A 146 0.92 8.99 -15.47
CA THR A 146 1.81 7.81 -15.56
C THR A 146 1.47 6.94 -16.78
N ILE A 147 0.20 6.88 -17.21
CA ILE A 147 -0.19 6.17 -18.43
C ILE A 147 0.45 6.84 -19.64
N GLY A 148 0.23 8.14 -19.85
CA GLY A 148 0.81 8.90 -20.96
C GLY A 148 2.34 8.82 -21.00
N VAL A 149 3.00 8.96 -19.85
CA VAL A 149 4.47 8.88 -19.72
C VAL A 149 5.01 7.48 -20.06
N THR A 150 4.31 6.41 -19.67
CA THR A 150 4.78 5.02 -19.89
C THR A 150 4.29 4.40 -21.20
N ARG A 151 3.33 5.01 -21.89
CA ARG A 151 2.56 4.42 -23.01
C ARG A 151 3.38 3.81 -24.14
N SER A 152 4.55 4.38 -24.46
CA SER A 152 5.43 3.93 -25.55
C SER A 152 6.47 2.89 -25.11
N ILE A 153 6.61 2.66 -23.81
CA ILE A 153 7.64 1.81 -23.19
C ILE A 153 7.05 0.68 -22.33
N THR A 154 5.75 0.43 -22.42
CA THR A 154 5.07 -0.68 -21.74
C THR A 154 4.26 -1.51 -22.71
N LYS A 155 4.31 -2.84 -22.57
CA LYS A 155 3.41 -3.76 -23.28
C LYS A 155 1.92 -3.46 -23.02
N HIS A 156 1.57 -3.20 -21.75
CA HIS A 156 0.24 -2.76 -21.31
C HIS A 156 0.39 -1.80 -20.12
N SER A 157 -0.56 -0.89 -19.94
CA SER A 157 -0.63 0.06 -18.81
C SER A 157 -2.10 0.35 -18.50
N PHE A 158 -2.45 0.42 -17.22
CA PHE A 158 -3.84 0.49 -16.73
C PHE A 158 -3.94 1.47 -15.55
N LEU A 159 -5.11 2.07 -15.37
CA LEU A 159 -5.47 2.85 -14.19
C LEU A 159 -6.76 2.26 -13.63
N VAL A 160 -6.63 1.57 -12.50
CA VAL A 160 -7.76 1.13 -11.67
C VAL A 160 -8.51 2.37 -11.16
N ARG A 161 -9.84 2.38 -11.31
CA ARG A 161 -10.72 3.49 -10.91
C ARG A 161 -11.75 3.09 -9.87
N ASP A 162 -12.13 1.82 -9.82
CA ASP A 162 -13.01 1.24 -8.82
C ASP A 162 -12.29 0.10 -8.07
N VAL A 163 -12.70 -0.19 -6.84
CA VAL A 163 -12.16 -1.32 -6.06
C VAL A 163 -12.62 -2.66 -6.63
N GLU A 164 -13.81 -2.70 -7.23
CA GLU A 164 -14.37 -3.88 -7.91
C GLU A 164 -13.57 -4.28 -9.19
N GLU A 165 -12.64 -3.44 -9.65
CA GLU A 165 -11.71 -3.76 -10.75
C GLU A 165 -10.45 -4.52 -10.28
N LEU A 166 -10.18 -4.61 -8.96
CA LEU A 166 -8.97 -5.24 -8.40
C LEU A 166 -9.06 -6.77 -8.23
N ALA A 167 -10.26 -7.29 -7.98
CA ALA A 167 -10.54 -8.71 -7.87
C ALA A 167 -12.02 -8.99 -8.17
N PRO A 168 -12.37 -10.12 -8.83
CA PRO A 168 -13.75 -10.54 -8.95
C PRO A 168 -14.32 -10.94 -7.58
N THR A 169 -15.59 -10.56 -7.35
CA THR A 169 -16.39 -10.85 -6.15
C THR A 169 -17.15 -12.18 -6.21
#